data_AF-A0A7S4T7K1-F1
#
_entry.id   AF-A0A7S4T7K1-F1
#
_cell.length_a   1.000
_cell.length_b   1.000
_cell.length_c   1.000
_cell.angle_alpha   90.00
_cell.angle_beta   90.00
_cell.angle_gamma   90.00
#
_symmetry.space_group_name_H-M   'P 1'
#
loop_
_entity.id
_entity.type
_entity.pdbx_description
1 polymer ?
#
loop_
_entity_poly.entity_id
_entity_poly.type
_entity_poly.pdbx_seq_one_letter_code
_entity_poly.pdbx_strand_id
1 'polypeptide(L)'
;DWQMQPYPYKYHQKQIVATDITGGKMTRTTNPSLLAMFQKAATVLAIVLNISKPSICFSWNTVSSSSTLSKASAPVIGNAKILSCMEQGNIRRNANRCPTLLHAVSKRSIAIFDGSELASIERFLSSSEKSTEEESSKNSFGFGRAANDKAGYMTLVTGTSEGEGSSSRIVGVQVEEDADADDKDVISLGGGVKVYRHASATVPPKVSDDDALSTAAACMAVHCASPRIEAIGGDDTGFLSGKVVVLGGGDYACFAADAMGTLGAKVYLVTTRGGIRPKSNQVELMGPSVGDDDIGFASVIGEFDSFIDTIGDEARGTSSSSMDLISSSVISELKKLHKCERYLSTMTKSQKLILDEGVFFGPGKAKSHEADVTSPGNTKSNKLYRISPPLGVGTLTLDKLLKENILFPSSGYSRKDNSLVRGWSLKDFWETTSWPRDADGGANVRYGLPVSGGDDFFMLDDDDDEIMPAMSKKKYLEDEDEDEEEAQRQIQQQKQSNPYILPIRGIKGLNEE
;
A
#
# COMPACT_ATOMS: atom_id res chain seq x y z
N ASP A 1 3.20 10.23 53.12
CA ASP A 1 4.39 9.40 52.84
C ASP A 1 4.04 7.95 52.59
N TRP A 2 3.74 7.61 51.34
CA TRP A 2 3.67 6.23 50.87
C TRP A 2 4.54 6.12 49.62
N GLN A 3 5.75 5.57 49.80
CA GLN A 3 6.66 5.21 48.71
C GLN A 3 6.14 3.92 48.06
N MET A 4 5.88 3.95 46.75
CA MET A 4 5.74 2.75 45.94
C MET A 4 7.12 2.30 45.45
N GLN A 5 7.50 1.08 45.81
CA GLN A 5 8.60 0.33 45.18
C GLN A 5 8.04 -0.51 44.01
N PRO A 6 8.77 -0.65 42.89
CA PRO A 6 8.31 -1.46 41.76
C PRO A 6 8.56 -2.96 42.00
N TYR A 7 7.52 -3.78 41.83
CA TYR A 7 7.67 -5.25 41.73
C TYR A 7 7.87 -5.68 40.26
N PRO A 8 8.70 -6.70 39.99
CA PRO A 8 8.98 -7.17 38.64
C PRO A 8 7.87 -8.10 38.12
N TYR A 9 7.47 -7.90 36.86
CA TYR A 9 6.55 -8.77 36.14
C TYR A 9 7.17 -10.14 35.88
N LYS A 10 6.67 -11.18 36.57
CA LYS A 10 6.78 -12.59 36.13
C LYS A 10 5.52 -12.93 35.31
N TYR A 11 5.73 -13.42 34.09
CA TYR A 11 4.68 -13.98 33.25
C TYR A 11 4.05 -15.21 33.93
N HIS A 12 2.80 -15.07 34.39
CA HIS A 12 1.95 -16.22 34.68
C HIS A 12 1.14 -16.55 33.42
N GLN A 13 1.39 -17.73 32.88
CA GLN A 13 0.56 -18.36 31.85
C GLN A 13 -0.80 -18.72 32.49
N LYS A 14 -1.80 -17.86 32.36
CA LYS A 14 -3.17 -18.15 32.81
C LYS A 14 -3.84 -19.10 31.80
N GLN A 15 -4.06 -20.35 32.19
CA GLN A 15 -5.08 -21.20 31.57
C GLN A 15 -6.46 -20.59 31.89
N ILE A 16 -7.22 -20.20 30.87
CA ILE A 16 -8.64 -19.90 31.01
C ILE A 16 -9.38 -21.23 30.87
N VAL A 17 -9.86 -21.76 31.99
CA VAL A 17 -10.84 -22.86 32.01
C VAL A 17 -12.22 -22.21 31.99
N ALA A 18 -12.93 -22.31 30.87
CA ALA A 18 -14.33 -21.95 30.79
C ALA A 18 -15.17 -23.08 31.40
N THR A 19 -15.61 -22.91 32.64
CA THR A 19 -16.68 -23.73 33.22
C THR A 19 -18.03 -23.20 32.78
N ASP A 20 -18.82 -24.07 32.17
CA ASP A 20 -20.17 -23.81 31.69
C ASP A 20 -21.13 -23.63 32.87
N ILE A 21 -21.69 -22.43 33.00
CA ILE A 21 -22.83 -22.13 33.88
C ILE A 21 -23.96 -21.70 32.95
N THR A 22 -24.74 -22.65 32.44
CA THR A 22 -26.20 -22.57 32.38
C THR A 22 -26.78 -23.91 31.89
N GLY A 23 -27.60 -24.54 32.75
CA GLY A 23 -28.37 -25.72 32.40
C GLY A 23 -29.50 -25.41 31.43
N GLY A 24 -29.21 -25.32 30.14
CA GLY A 24 -30.19 -25.18 29.06
C GLY A 24 -29.99 -26.27 28.00
N LYS A 25 -30.99 -27.13 27.78
CA LYS A 25 -31.00 -28.10 26.69
C LYS A 25 -30.93 -27.38 25.34
N MET A 26 -29.77 -27.41 24.66
CA MET A 26 -29.68 -27.03 23.26
C MET A 26 -30.44 -28.04 22.40
N THR A 27 -31.50 -27.59 21.75
CA THR A 27 -32.12 -28.30 20.63
C THR A 27 -31.19 -28.23 19.43
N ARG A 28 -30.97 -29.39 18.80
CA ARG A 28 -30.09 -29.56 17.66
C ARG A 28 -30.67 -28.82 16.45
N THR A 29 -30.07 -27.70 16.04
CA THR A 29 -30.51 -26.98 14.84
C THR A 29 -29.94 -27.67 13.60
N THR A 30 -30.80 -28.19 12.72
CA THR A 30 -30.41 -28.79 11.44
C THR A 30 -30.33 -27.79 10.29
N ASN A 31 -30.47 -26.48 10.58
CA ASN A 31 -30.48 -25.45 9.55
C ASN A 31 -29.03 -25.05 9.15
N PRO A 32 -28.58 -25.38 7.93
CA PRO A 32 -27.20 -25.14 7.49
C PRO A 32 -26.85 -23.64 7.41
N SER A 33 -27.85 -22.76 7.23
CA SER A 33 -27.64 -21.32 7.16
C SER A 33 -27.27 -20.71 8.51
N LEU A 34 -27.83 -21.23 9.60
CA LEU A 34 -27.48 -20.83 10.97
C LEU A 34 -26.08 -21.31 11.34
N LEU A 35 -25.72 -22.52 10.95
CA LEU A 35 -24.38 -23.08 11.18
C LEU A 35 -23.29 -22.26 10.46
N ALA A 36 -23.54 -21.85 9.21
CA ALA A 36 -22.65 -20.98 8.45
C ALA A 36 -22.51 -19.59 9.09
N MET A 37 -23.58 -19.07 9.70
CA MET A 37 -23.56 -17.79 10.41
C MET A 37 -22.72 -17.88 11.70
N PHE A 38 -22.86 -18.95 12.49
CA PHE A 38 -22.05 -19.19 13.69
C PHE A 38 -20.56 -19.40 13.37
N GLN A 39 -20.23 -20.11 12.30
CA GLN A 39 -18.83 -20.25 11.85
C GLN A 39 -18.21 -18.91 11.46
N LYS A 40 -18.97 -18.04 10.78
CA LYS A 40 -18.51 -16.68 10.44
C LYS A 40 -18.30 -15.84 11.69
N ALA A 41 -19.23 -15.86 12.64
CA ALA A 41 -19.12 -15.11 13.91
C ALA A 41 -17.92 -15.58 14.74
N ALA A 42 -17.70 -16.90 14.86
CA ALA A 42 -16.55 -17.46 15.58
C ALA A 42 -15.21 -17.12 14.91
N THR A 43 -15.18 -17.04 13.57
CA THR A 43 -13.98 -16.64 12.83
C THR A 43 -13.66 -15.16 13.05
N VAL A 44 -14.67 -14.30 13.03
CA VAL A 44 -14.52 -12.87 13.34
C VAL A 44 -14.02 -12.67 14.77
N LEU A 45 -14.60 -13.39 15.74
CA LEU A 45 -14.16 -13.31 17.14
C LEU A 45 -12.70 -13.77 17.33
N ALA A 46 -12.28 -14.84 16.64
CA ALA A 46 -10.90 -15.32 16.69
C ALA A 46 -9.89 -14.32 16.07
N ILE A 47 -10.32 -13.59 15.03
CA ILE A 47 -9.53 -12.52 14.41
C ILE A 47 -9.41 -11.32 15.37
N VAL A 48 -10.52 -10.89 15.98
CA VAL A 48 -10.54 -9.78 16.94
C VAL A 48 -9.66 -10.06 18.15
N LEU A 49 -9.65 -11.31 18.64
CA LEU A 49 -8.86 -11.71 19.81
C LEU A 49 -7.40 -12.08 19.48
N ASN A 50 -6.97 -11.92 18.23
CA ASN A 50 -5.61 -12.22 17.76
C ASN A 50 -5.13 -13.65 18.14
N ILE A 51 -6.05 -14.62 18.10
CA ILE A 51 -5.75 -16.01 18.44
C ILE A 51 -5.09 -16.67 17.23
N SER A 52 -3.79 -16.90 17.32
CA SER A 52 -3.01 -17.66 16.34
C SER A 52 -3.50 -19.12 16.31
N LYS A 53 -4.45 -19.40 15.40
CA LYS A 53 -5.06 -20.70 15.03
C LYS A 53 -6.12 -21.24 16.02
N PRO A 54 -7.42 -20.99 15.78
CA PRO A 54 -8.46 -21.77 16.45
C PRO A 54 -8.59 -23.15 15.77
N SER A 55 -8.03 -24.19 16.37
CA SER A 55 -8.40 -25.58 16.04
C SER A 55 -9.72 -25.93 16.72
N ILE A 56 -10.84 -25.57 16.09
CA ILE A 56 -12.17 -26.02 16.54
C ILE A 56 -12.44 -27.39 15.93
N CYS A 57 -12.13 -28.46 16.67
CA CYS A 57 -12.47 -29.83 16.29
C CYS A 57 -13.87 -30.18 16.80
N PHE A 58 -14.84 -30.38 15.89
CA PHE A 58 -16.10 -31.06 16.22
C PHE A 58 -15.92 -32.57 16.03
N SER A 59 -15.74 -33.34 17.12
CA SER A 59 -15.73 -34.80 17.02
C SER A 59 -17.16 -35.34 16.98
N TRP A 60 -17.54 -35.99 15.89
CA TRP A 60 -18.76 -36.77 15.81
C TRP A 60 -18.43 -38.23 16.15
N ASN A 61 -18.86 -38.71 17.32
CA ASN A 61 -18.85 -40.14 17.63
C ASN A 61 -20.05 -40.80 16.97
N THR A 62 -19.85 -41.42 15.80
CA THR A 62 -20.74 -42.45 15.28
C THR A 62 -20.30 -43.81 15.83
N VAL A 63 -21.12 -44.37 16.72
CA VAL A 63 -21.04 -45.75 17.17
C VAL A 63 -21.65 -46.64 16.08
N SER A 64 -20.86 -47.54 15.50
CA SER A 64 -21.38 -48.72 14.81
C SER A 64 -20.51 -49.94 15.09
N SER A 65 -21.16 -50.94 15.66
CA SER A 65 -20.65 -52.21 16.15
C SER A 65 -20.21 -53.20 15.05
N SER A 66 -19.04 -53.81 15.28
CA SER A 66 -18.59 -55.19 15.02
C SER A 66 -19.20 -56.06 13.91
N SER A 67 -18.33 -56.70 13.12
CA SER A 67 -18.16 -58.17 13.09
C SER A 67 -16.89 -58.58 12.31
N THR A 68 -16.55 -59.86 12.38
CA THR A 68 -15.21 -60.44 12.54
C THR A 68 -14.67 -61.28 11.35
N LEU A 69 -13.33 -61.41 11.33
CA LEU A 69 -12.48 -62.57 10.97
C LEU A 69 -12.26 -63.08 9.51
N SER A 70 -10.98 -62.95 9.10
CA SER A 70 -10.00 -63.96 8.62
C SER A 70 -10.21 -64.80 7.35
N LYS A 71 -9.19 -64.77 6.45
CA LYS A 71 -8.31 -65.91 6.08
C LYS A 71 -7.24 -65.52 5.05
N ALA A 72 -6.09 -66.18 5.17
CA ALA A 72 -4.90 -66.07 4.35
C ALA A 72 -4.86 -67.09 3.21
N SER A 73 -4.19 -66.77 2.09
CA SER A 73 -3.22 -67.63 1.37
C SER A 73 -2.77 -67.01 0.04
N ALA A 74 -1.46 -67.06 -0.24
CA ALA A 74 -0.85 -66.97 -1.58
C ALA A 74 -0.72 -68.40 -2.17
N PRO A 75 -0.04 -68.68 -3.31
CA PRO A 75 0.60 -67.84 -4.35
C PRO A 75 0.26 -68.32 -5.80
N VAL A 76 0.93 -67.78 -6.85
CA VAL A 76 1.54 -68.53 -8.00
C VAL A 76 1.91 -67.62 -9.20
N ILE A 77 3.22 -67.56 -9.47
CA ILE A 77 4.00 -67.68 -10.73
C ILE A 77 3.57 -66.93 -12.01
N GLY A 78 4.51 -66.14 -12.57
CA GLY A 78 4.54 -65.73 -13.98
C GLY A 78 5.86 -65.09 -14.41
N ASN A 79 6.66 -65.82 -15.19
CA ASN A 79 8.00 -65.50 -15.71
C ASN A 79 8.06 -64.39 -16.78
N ALA A 80 9.16 -63.64 -16.85
CA ALA A 80 9.88 -63.27 -18.10
C ALA A 80 11.18 -62.50 -17.77
N LYS A 81 12.35 -63.16 -17.83
CA LYS A 81 13.31 -63.24 -18.97
C LYS A 81 14.35 -62.11 -18.97
N ILE A 82 15.51 -62.43 -18.39
CA ILE A 82 16.80 -61.75 -18.52
C ILE A 82 17.43 -62.16 -19.87
N LEU A 83 17.99 -61.20 -20.59
CA LEU A 83 19.05 -61.44 -21.58
C LEU A 83 20.02 -60.25 -21.54
N SER A 84 21.24 -60.54 -21.11
CA SER A 84 22.42 -59.67 -21.17
C SER A 84 23.26 -60.00 -22.40
N CYS A 85 23.88 -58.97 -22.99
CA CYS A 85 25.25 -58.93 -23.59
C CYS A 85 25.51 -57.44 -23.88
N MET A 86 26.48 -56.75 -23.24
CA MET A 86 27.89 -56.57 -23.67
C MET A 86 28.02 -56.30 -25.19
N GLU A 87 28.73 -55.31 -25.73
CA GLU A 87 29.69 -54.33 -25.22
C GLU A 87 29.99 -53.31 -26.35
N GLN A 88 30.41 -52.11 -25.97
CA GLN A 88 31.36 -51.22 -26.66
C GLN A 88 31.04 -50.65 -28.06
N GLY A 89 30.74 -49.34 -28.05
CA GLY A 89 30.81 -48.45 -29.21
C GLY A 89 31.05 -47.00 -28.76
N ASN A 90 32.31 -46.71 -28.40
CA ASN A 90 32.81 -45.37 -28.06
C ASN A 90 32.64 -44.40 -29.24
N ILE A 91 31.66 -43.50 -29.17
CA ILE A 91 31.68 -42.23 -29.88
C ILE A 91 31.34 -41.13 -28.87
N ARG A 92 32.37 -40.71 -28.10
CA ARG A 92 32.37 -39.41 -27.43
C ARG A 92 32.47 -38.32 -28.49
N ARG A 93 31.33 -37.93 -29.08
CA ARG A 93 31.20 -36.59 -29.63
C ARG A 93 31.01 -35.65 -28.44
N ASN A 94 32.10 -35.00 -28.04
CA ASN A 94 32.05 -33.73 -27.33
C ASN A 94 31.32 -32.73 -28.23
N ALA A 95 30.00 -32.79 -28.25
CA ALA A 95 29.22 -31.61 -28.56
C ALA A 95 29.38 -30.70 -27.34
N ASN A 96 30.40 -29.85 -27.40
CA ASN A 96 30.35 -28.53 -26.75
C ASN A 96 29.13 -27.83 -27.34
N ARG A 97 27.93 -28.18 -26.85
CA ARG A 97 26.77 -27.32 -27.00
C ARG A 97 27.12 -26.11 -26.17
N CYS A 98 27.63 -25.07 -26.83
CA CYS A 98 27.47 -23.72 -26.33
C CYS A 98 26.01 -23.64 -25.86
N PRO A 99 25.74 -23.30 -24.59
CA PRO A 99 24.39 -22.97 -24.21
C PRO A 99 23.99 -21.82 -25.12
N THR A 100 23.14 -22.10 -26.11
CA THR A 100 22.54 -21.07 -26.96
C THR A 100 21.83 -20.13 -26.00
N LEU A 101 22.39 -18.94 -25.84
CA LEU A 101 21.82 -17.84 -25.07
C LEU A 101 20.42 -17.59 -25.64
N LEU A 102 19.41 -18.06 -24.90
CA LEU A 102 18.03 -17.87 -25.27
C LEU A 102 17.61 -16.51 -24.72
N HIS A 103 17.52 -15.53 -25.61
CA HIS A 103 16.76 -14.30 -25.35
C HIS A 103 15.29 -14.69 -25.20
N ALA A 104 14.81 -14.71 -23.96
CA ALA A 104 13.47 -15.13 -23.66
C ALA A 104 12.85 -14.21 -22.63
N VAL A 105 11.67 -13.70 -22.98
CA VAL A 105 10.74 -13.16 -22.00
C VAL A 105 10.26 -14.33 -21.14
N SER A 106 10.50 -14.24 -19.84
CA SER A 106 10.05 -15.25 -18.89
C SER A 106 8.64 -14.95 -18.40
N LYS A 107 8.40 -13.70 -17.96
CA LYS A 107 7.09 -13.28 -17.46
C LYS A 107 6.79 -11.84 -17.87
N ARG A 108 5.50 -11.56 -18.07
CA ARG A 108 4.96 -10.23 -18.36
C ARG A 108 3.81 -9.95 -17.40
N SER A 109 3.78 -8.75 -16.83
CA SER A 109 2.67 -8.29 -16.00
C SER A 109 2.35 -6.82 -16.24
N ILE A 110 1.09 -6.44 -16.06
CA ILE A 110 0.65 -5.04 -16.17
C ILE A 110 0.51 -4.48 -14.76
N ALA A 111 1.41 -3.60 -14.35
CA ALA A 111 1.29 -2.88 -13.09
C ALA A 111 0.34 -1.69 -13.26
N ILE A 112 -0.71 -1.64 -12.45
CA ILE A 112 -1.75 -0.61 -12.49
C ILE A 112 -1.62 0.25 -11.23
N PHE A 113 -1.59 1.56 -11.43
CA PHE A 113 -1.53 2.59 -10.41
C PHE A 113 -2.82 3.40 -10.46
N ASP A 114 -3.42 3.67 -9.29
CA ASP A 114 -4.66 4.43 -9.19
C ASP A 114 -4.67 5.38 -7.99
N GLY A 115 -5.76 6.12 -7.85
CA GLY A 115 -5.97 7.00 -6.70
C GLY A 115 -4.89 8.06 -6.56
N SER A 116 -4.43 8.25 -5.33
CA SER A 116 -3.41 9.24 -4.98
C SER A 116 -1.98 8.79 -5.34
N GLU A 117 -1.75 7.47 -5.44
CA GLU A 117 -0.47 6.90 -5.87
C GLU A 117 -0.16 7.32 -7.30
N LEU A 118 -1.15 7.18 -8.20
CA LEU A 118 -1.05 7.63 -9.58
C LEU A 118 -0.77 9.13 -9.67
N ALA A 119 -1.57 9.94 -8.96
CA ALA A 119 -1.42 11.39 -8.96
C ALA A 119 -0.03 11.85 -8.47
N SER A 120 0.54 11.13 -7.49
CA SER A 120 1.88 11.42 -6.97
C SER A 120 2.97 11.08 -8.00
N ILE A 121 2.84 9.94 -8.69
CA ILE A 121 3.77 9.54 -9.77
C ILE A 121 3.71 10.55 -10.92
N GLU A 122 2.53 10.96 -11.35
CA GLU A 122 2.38 11.95 -12.43
C GLU A 122 2.98 13.31 -12.07
N ARG A 123 2.73 13.80 -10.85
CA ARG A 123 3.32 15.05 -10.37
C ARG A 123 4.85 14.98 -10.40
N PHE A 124 5.43 13.84 -10.02
CA PHE A 124 6.87 13.63 -10.11
C PHE A 124 7.36 13.72 -11.56
N LEU A 125 6.74 12.97 -12.48
CA LEU A 125 7.12 12.97 -13.89
C LEU A 125 7.03 14.38 -14.51
N SER A 126 5.94 15.10 -14.27
CA SER A 126 5.77 16.47 -14.77
C SER A 126 6.77 17.47 -14.17
N SER A 127 7.31 17.22 -12.98
CA SER A 127 8.34 18.07 -12.37
C SER A 127 9.73 17.82 -12.96
N SER A 128 10.02 16.58 -13.35
CA SER A 128 11.29 16.20 -13.95
C SER A 128 11.45 16.71 -15.39
N GLU A 129 10.36 16.87 -16.13
CA GLU A 129 10.40 17.40 -17.50
C GLU A 129 10.73 18.90 -17.50
N LYS A 130 10.13 19.66 -16.58
CA LYS A 130 10.30 21.12 -16.47
C LYS A 130 11.71 21.58 -16.09
N SER A 131 12.53 20.74 -15.46
CA SER A 131 13.93 21.09 -15.17
C SER A 131 14.83 21.07 -16.41
N THR A 132 14.35 20.53 -17.54
CA THR A 132 15.18 20.33 -18.74
C THR A 132 14.87 21.34 -19.85
N GLU A 133 13.73 22.02 -19.79
CA GLU A 133 13.30 22.99 -20.80
C GLU A 133 13.04 24.36 -20.17
N GLU A 134 13.88 25.35 -20.51
CA GLU A 134 13.69 26.75 -20.12
C GLU A 134 12.31 27.26 -20.55
N GLU A 135 11.66 27.94 -19.61
CA GLU A 135 10.41 28.69 -19.68
C GLU A 135 9.81 28.91 -21.08
N SER A 136 8.87 28.05 -21.48
CA SER A 136 7.83 28.49 -22.42
C SER A 136 6.43 27.96 -22.06
N SER A 137 5.63 28.91 -21.57
CA SER A 137 4.17 29.00 -21.71
C SER A 137 3.27 27.85 -21.19
N LYS A 138 2.63 28.15 -20.05
CA LYS A 138 1.18 27.99 -19.79
C LYS A 138 0.47 26.88 -20.58
N ASN A 139 0.58 25.64 -20.12
CA ASN A 139 -0.53 24.71 -20.21
C ASN A 139 -0.98 24.34 -18.80
N SER A 140 -2.10 24.91 -18.40
CA SER A 140 -2.90 24.44 -17.28
C SER A 140 -3.39 23.04 -17.63
N PHE A 141 -2.59 22.02 -17.29
CA PHE A 141 -3.09 20.66 -17.21
C PHE A 141 -4.24 20.68 -16.21
N GLY A 142 -5.46 20.53 -16.71
CA GLY A 142 -6.67 20.54 -15.92
C GLY A 142 -6.68 19.32 -14.99
N PHE A 143 -6.07 19.46 -13.81
CA PHE A 143 -6.23 18.54 -12.67
C PHE A 143 -7.64 18.64 -12.04
N GLY A 144 -8.64 19.09 -12.81
CA GLY A 144 -10.01 19.27 -12.36
C GLY A 144 -10.76 17.95 -12.34
N ARG A 145 -11.00 17.41 -11.13
CA ARG A 145 -12.01 16.42 -10.68
C ARG A 145 -12.28 15.13 -11.47
N ALA A 146 -12.14 15.07 -12.79
CA ALA A 146 -12.33 13.89 -13.63
C ALA A 146 -11.17 12.86 -13.55
N ALA A 147 -10.11 13.16 -12.79
CA ALA A 147 -8.98 12.26 -12.58
C ALA A 147 -9.26 11.13 -11.56
N ASN A 148 -10.39 11.15 -10.85
CA ASN A 148 -10.70 10.16 -9.80
C ASN A 148 -11.03 8.75 -10.31
N ASP A 149 -11.38 8.62 -11.59
CA ASP A 149 -11.72 7.33 -12.21
C ASP A 149 -10.65 6.83 -13.18
N LYS A 150 -9.58 7.61 -13.37
CA LYS A 150 -8.49 7.20 -14.24
C LYS A 150 -7.52 6.32 -13.44
N ALA A 151 -7.06 5.27 -14.09
CA ALA A 151 -5.95 4.47 -13.62
C ALA A 151 -4.85 4.51 -14.69
N GLY A 152 -3.61 4.52 -14.27
CA GLY A 152 -2.46 4.46 -15.16
C GLY A 152 -1.81 3.08 -15.09
N TYR A 153 -1.08 2.68 -16.13
CA TYR A 153 -0.39 1.39 -16.12
C TYR A 153 1.01 1.43 -16.73
N MET A 154 1.82 0.45 -16.34
CA MET A 154 3.11 0.12 -16.93
C MET A 154 3.18 -1.39 -17.19
N THR A 155 3.73 -1.78 -18.34
CA THR A 155 3.97 -3.21 -18.62
C THR A 155 5.35 -3.59 -18.10
N LEU A 156 5.40 -4.44 -17.09
CA LEU A 156 6.62 -4.97 -16.49
C LEU A 156 6.95 -6.33 -17.09
N VAL A 157 8.23 -6.57 -17.35
CA VAL A 157 8.71 -7.80 -17.98
C VAL A 157 9.94 -8.31 -17.24
N THR A 158 9.99 -9.63 -17.01
CA THR A 158 11.22 -10.35 -16.67
C THR A 158 11.70 -11.14 -17.88
N GLY A 159 13.01 -11.22 -18.05
CA GLY A 159 13.61 -11.99 -19.13
C GLY A 159 15.11 -12.12 -18.99
N THR A 160 15.72 -12.77 -19.97
CA THR A 160 17.16 -12.90 -20.11
C THR A 160 17.67 -11.88 -21.13
N SER A 161 18.65 -11.06 -20.71
CA SER A 161 19.37 -10.15 -21.59
C SER A 161 20.80 -10.65 -21.81
N GLU A 162 21.30 -10.49 -23.03
CA GLU A 162 22.69 -10.73 -23.37
C GLU A 162 23.51 -9.49 -23.01
N GLY A 163 24.30 -9.60 -21.95
CA GLY A 163 25.40 -8.66 -21.69
C GLY A 163 26.69 -9.14 -22.33
N GLU A 164 27.70 -8.27 -22.41
CA GLU A 164 29.07 -8.61 -22.80
C GLU A 164 29.63 -9.71 -21.87
N GLY A 165 29.43 -10.98 -22.24
CA GLY A 165 30.05 -12.15 -21.61
C GLY A 165 29.19 -12.97 -20.63
N SER A 166 27.96 -12.56 -20.28
CA SER A 166 27.04 -13.43 -19.51
C SER A 166 25.56 -13.11 -19.72
N SER A 167 24.73 -14.16 -19.72
CA SER A 167 23.27 -14.04 -19.68
C SER A 167 22.86 -13.52 -18.30
N SER A 168 22.29 -12.32 -18.23
CA SER A 168 21.74 -11.79 -16.98
C SER A 168 20.21 -11.87 -17.01
N ARG A 169 19.60 -12.25 -15.89
CA ARG A 169 18.15 -12.15 -15.73
C ARG A 169 17.84 -10.73 -15.31
N ILE A 170 16.94 -10.06 -16.03
CA ILE A 170 16.55 -8.68 -15.74
C ILE A 170 15.05 -8.57 -15.54
N VAL A 171 14.64 -7.52 -14.84
CA VAL A 171 13.28 -7.01 -14.75
C VAL A 171 13.28 -5.58 -15.26
N GLY A 172 12.27 -5.17 -16.02
CA GLY A 172 12.18 -3.79 -16.46
C GLY A 172 10.82 -3.41 -17.05
N VAL A 173 10.69 -2.14 -17.38
CA VAL A 173 9.48 -1.57 -17.99
C VAL A 173 9.57 -1.70 -19.51
N GLN A 174 8.59 -2.35 -20.13
CA GLN A 174 8.51 -2.56 -21.57
C GLN A 174 8.25 -1.24 -22.32
N VAL A 175 8.98 -1.04 -23.42
CA VAL A 175 8.80 0.04 -24.40
C VAL A 175 7.63 -0.32 -25.30
N GLU A 176 6.81 0.67 -25.71
CA GLU A 176 5.75 0.40 -26.69
C GLU A 176 6.30 0.45 -28.10
N GLU A 177 5.58 -0.22 -29.01
CA GLU A 177 5.92 -0.26 -30.42
C GLU A 177 5.91 1.14 -31.06
N ASP A 178 5.08 2.06 -30.54
CA ASP A 178 4.92 3.43 -31.04
C ASP A 178 5.72 4.49 -30.25
N ALA A 179 6.53 4.08 -29.26
CA ALA A 179 7.34 5.04 -28.51
C ALA A 179 8.64 5.32 -29.29
N ASP A 180 8.91 6.60 -29.56
CA ASP A 180 10.19 7.10 -30.11
C ASP A 180 11.31 7.00 -29.06
N ALA A 181 11.58 5.79 -28.59
CA ALA A 181 12.71 5.53 -27.72
C ALA A 181 13.97 5.41 -28.56
N ASP A 182 14.98 6.23 -28.25
CA ASP A 182 16.31 6.09 -28.83
C ASP A 182 16.81 4.65 -28.63
N ASP A 183 17.24 3.98 -29.71
CA ASP A 183 17.71 2.59 -29.67
C ASP A 183 18.89 2.37 -28.69
N LYS A 184 19.56 3.45 -28.25
CA LYS A 184 20.62 3.41 -27.24
C LYS A 184 20.10 3.22 -25.81
N ASP A 185 18.86 3.65 -25.52
CA ASP A 185 18.28 3.61 -24.18
C ASP A 185 17.34 2.41 -23.94
N VAL A 186 17.46 1.38 -24.77
CA VAL A 186 16.64 0.16 -24.68
C VAL A 186 17.50 -1.10 -24.58
N ILE A 187 16.91 -2.14 -23.98
CA ILE A 187 17.47 -3.49 -23.88
C ILE A 187 16.49 -4.45 -24.56
N SER A 188 16.98 -5.26 -25.49
CA SER A 188 16.19 -6.29 -26.18
C SER A 188 16.16 -7.59 -25.38
N LEU A 189 14.97 -8.17 -25.18
CA LEU A 189 14.72 -9.42 -24.44
C LEU A 189 14.33 -10.62 -25.34
N GLY A 190 14.36 -10.43 -26.66
CA GLY A 190 13.86 -11.40 -27.64
C GLY A 190 12.36 -11.25 -27.92
N GLY A 191 11.88 -11.87 -29.00
CA GLY A 191 10.46 -11.82 -29.40
C GLY A 191 9.94 -10.41 -29.71
N GLY A 192 10.82 -9.49 -30.14
CA GLY A 192 10.48 -8.08 -30.40
C GLY A 192 10.28 -7.23 -29.14
N VAL A 193 10.50 -7.78 -27.94
CA VAL A 193 10.29 -7.05 -26.68
C VAL A 193 11.52 -6.23 -26.33
N LYS A 194 11.32 -4.91 -26.18
CA LYS A 194 12.31 -3.95 -25.70
C LYS A 194 11.91 -3.43 -24.32
N VAL A 195 12.87 -3.22 -23.42
CA VAL A 195 12.66 -2.58 -22.10
C VAL A 195 13.52 -1.33 -21.98
N TYR A 196 13.05 -0.32 -21.27
CA TYR A 196 13.83 0.89 -21.00
C TYR A 196 15.04 0.56 -20.13
N ARG A 197 16.23 0.98 -20.57
CA ARG A 197 17.48 0.71 -19.85
C ARG A 197 17.48 1.38 -18.48
N HIS A 198 17.08 2.66 -18.41
CA HIS A 198 16.97 3.42 -17.15
C HIS A 198 15.89 2.88 -16.18
N ALA A 199 14.96 2.05 -16.67
CA ALA A 199 13.92 1.40 -15.87
C ALA A 199 14.07 -0.13 -15.86
N SER A 200 15.31 -0.62 -15.94
CA SER A 200 15.66 -2.04 -15.84
C SER A 200 16.65 -2.30 -14.70
N ALA A 201 16.58 -3.51 -14.12
CA ALA A 201 17.42 -3.95 -13.02
C ALA A 201 17.75 -5.44 -13.15
N THR A 202 18.89 -5.86 -12.60
CA THR A 202 19.28 -7.27 -12.58
C THR A 202 18.52 -8.01 -11.49
N VAL A 203 17.97 -9.19 -11.81
CA VAL A 203 17.23 -10.04 -10.86
C VAL A 203 18.17 -11.11 -10.29
N PRO A 204 18.57 -11.04 -9.02
CA PRO A 204 19.46 -12.02 -8.41
C PRO A 204 18.86 -13.43 -8.43
N PRO A 205 19.67 -14.51 -8.47
CA PRO A 205 19.17 -15.88 -8.58
C PRO A 205 18.18 -16.31 -7.49
N LYS A 206 18.29 -15.71 -6.29
CA LYS A 206 17.43 -16.02 -5.14
C LYS A 206 16.04 -15.37 -5.22
N VAL A 207 15.86 -14.37 -6.08
CA VAL A 207 14.60 -13.63 -6.21
C VAL A 207 13.73 -14.30 -7.28
N SER A 208 12.44 -14.50 -6.97
CA SER A 208 11.48 -15.01 -7.94
C SER A 208 11.09 -13.92 -8.94
N ASP A 209 10.73 -14.30 -10.17
CA ASP A 209 10.24 -13.35 -11.17
C ASP A 209 8.99 -12.60 -10.69
N ASP A 210 8.16 -13.27 -9.87
CA ASP A 210 6.97 -12.69 -9.28
C ASP A 210 7.25 -11.60 -8.26
N ASP A 211 8.23 -11.81 -7.38
CA ASP A 211 8.64 -10.81 -6.40
C ASP A 211 9.46 -9.71 -7.08
N ALA A 212 10.22 -10.00 -8.14
CA ALA A 212 10.89 -9.00 -8.94
C ALA A 212 9.89 -8.03 -9.61
N LEU A 213 8.83 -8.55 -10.24
CA LEU A 213 7.77 -7.74 -10.85
C LEU A 213 7.01 -6.92 -9.81
N SER A 214 6.69 -7.53 -8.66
CA SER A 214 5.94 -6.86 -7.59
C SER A 214 6.79 -5.78 -6.91
N THR A 215 8.08 -6.02 -6.73
CA THR A 215 9.04 -5.03 -6.22
C THR A 215 9.24 -3.89 -7.22
N ALA A 216 9.31 -4.19 -8.52
CA ALA A 216 9.40 -3.19 -9.57
C ALA A 216 8.17 -2.27 -9.63
N ALA A 217 6.96 -2.82 -9.42
CA ALA A 217 5.75 -2.01 -9.28
C ALA A 217 5.79 -1.14 -8.01
N ALA A 218 6.11 -1.75 -6.87
CA ALA A 218 6.08 -1.08 -5.57
C ALA A 218 7.14 0.03 -5.45
N CYS A 219 8.31 -0.12 -6.10
CA CYS A 219 9.39 0.84 -5.99
C CYS A 219 9.15 2.15 -6.75
N MET A 220 8.12 2.24 -7.60
CA MET A 220 7.83 3.45 -8.38
C MET A 220 7.58 4.65 -7.46
N ALA A 221 6.72 4.48 -6.45
CA ALA A 221 6.41 5.55 -5.50
C ALA A 221 7.60 5.85 -4.57
N VAL A 222 8.33 4.81 -4.13
CA VAL A 222 9.58 4.98 -3.36
C VAL A 222 10.58 5.83 -4.14
N HIS A 223 10.75 5.55 -5.43
CA HIS A 223 11.67 6.31 -6.27
C HIS A 223 11.24 7.78 -6.42
N CYS A 224 9.94 8.03 -6.61
CA CYS A 224 9.39 9.38 -6.71
C CYS A 224 9.58 10.18 -5.40
N ALA A 225 9.58 9.52 -4.25
CA ALA A 225 9.78 10.13 -2.95
C ALA A 225 11.26 10.18 -2.51
N SER A 226 12.21 9.65 -3.29
CA SER A 226 13.60 9.52 -2.85
C SER A 226 14.30 10.88 -2.91
N PRO A 227 14.81 11.46 -1.81
CA PRO A 227 15.48 12.76 -1.82
C PRO A 227 16.74 12.66 -2.67
N ARG A 228 16.81 13.48 -3.73
CA ARG A 228 17.94 13.46 -4.65
C ARG A 228 18.81 14.66 -4.33
N ILE A 229 20.06 14.40 -3.97
CA ILE A 229 21.09 15.42 -3.96
C ILE A 229 21.59 15.54 -5.39
N GLU A 230 21.53 16.74 -5.95
CA GLU A 230 22.23 17.02 -7.21
C GLU A 230 23.70 16.70 -7.02
N ALA A 231 24.23 15.75 -7.78
CA ALA A 231 25.59 15.28 -7.62
C ALA A 231 26.57 16.45 -7.81
N ILE A 232 27.26 16.83 -6.74
CA ILE A 232 28.36 17.80 -6.80
C ILE A 232 29.53 17.09 -7.52
N GLY A 233 29.59 17.21 -8.85
CA GLY A 233 30.68 16.65 -9.66
C GLY A 233 30.30 15.86 -10.91
N GLY A 234 29.01 15.77 -11.28
CA GLY A 234 28.59 15.19 -12.57
C GLY A 234 28.64 13.66 -12.67
N ASP A 235 28.68 12.94 -11.55
CA ASP A 235 28.45 11.50 -11.51
C ASP A 235 26.97 11.24 -11.22
N ASP A 236 26.25 10.66 -12.19
CA ASP A 236 24.81 10.37 -12.11
C ASP A 236 24.44 9.32 -11.04
N THR A 237 25.43 8.80 -10.30
CA THR A 237 25.24 7.92 -9.14
C THR A 237 24.87 8.68 -7.87
N GLY A 238 23.95 9.64 -7.98
CA GLY A 238 23.50 10.51 -6.89
C GLY A 238 23.22 9.72 -5.61
N PHE A 239 23.99 10.00 -4.56
CA PHE A 239 23.74 9.42 -3.24
C PHE A 239 22.40 9.93 -2.72
N LEU A 240 21.50 9.00 -2.41
CA LEU A 240 20.26 9.32 -1.71
C LEU A 240 20.63 9.55 -0.24
N SER A 241 20.77 10.81 0.13
CA SER A 241 20.96 11.24 1.51
C SER A 241 19.92 12.31 1.81
N GLY A 242 19.28 12.16 2.96
CA GLY A 242 18.14 12.97 3.36
C GLY A 242 17.36 12.28 4.48
N LYS A 243 16.45 13.02 5.08
CA LYS A 243 15.48 12.51 6.05
C LYS A 243 14.16 12.26 5.36
N VAL A 244 13.63 11.04 5.52
CA VAL A 244 12.35 10.64 4.95
C VAL A 244 11.43 10.22 6.07
N VAL A 245 10.20 10.72 6.05
CA VAL A 245 9.13 10.25 6.93
C VAL A 245 8.24 9.31 6.15
N VAL A 246 7.95 8.14 6.72
CA VAL A 246 6.98 7.18 6.19
C VAL A 246 5.89 7.00 7.21
N LEU A 247 4.66 7.35 6.83
CA LEU A 247 3.49 7.30 7.69
C LEU A 247 2.64 6.07 7.36
N GLY A 248 2.56 5.15 8.32
CA GLY A 248 1.73 3.94 8.26
C GLY A 248 2.44 2.68 8.80
N GLY A 249 1.65 1.69 9.24
CA GLY A 249 2.15 0.41 9.76
C GLY A 249 1.92 -0.80 8.83
N GLY A 250 1.47 -0.54 7.61
CA GLY A 250 1.14 -1.55 6.60
C GLY A 250 2.35 -2.27 6.01
N ASP A 251 2.09 -3.31 5.21
CA ASP A 251 3.17 -4.05 4.53
C ASP A 251 3.87 -3.16 3.49
N TYR A 252 3.13 -2.25 2.83
CA TYR A 252 3.70 -1.28 1.90
C TYR A 252 4.51 -0.18 2.62
N ALA A 253 4.04 0.32 3.77
CA ALA A 253 4.79 1.29 4.57
C ALA A 253 6.12 0.72 5.08
N CYS A 254 6.10 -0.52 5.59
CA CYS A 254 7.31 -1.21 6.02
C CYS A 254 8.29 -1.39 4.84
N PHE A 255 7.78 -1.80 3.67
CA PHE A 255 8.60 -1.90 2.46
C PHE A 255 9.20 -0.55 2.05
N ALA A 256 8.40 0.52 2.01
CA ALA A 256 8.86 1.85 1.62
C ALA A 256 9.93 2.38 2.59
N ALA A 257 9.76 2.16 3.90
CA ALA A 257 10.73 2.54 4.91
C ALA A 257 12.05 1.76 4.78
N ASP A 258 11.98 0.44 4.66
CA ASP A 258 13.17 -0.40 4.44
C ASP A 258 13.86 -0.04 3.12
N ALA A 259 13.09 0.24 2.07
CA ALA A 259 13.62 0.63 0.76
C ALA A 259 14.37 1.97 0.85
N MET A 260 13.78 2.99 1.45
CA MET A 260 14.42 4.28 1.66
C MET A 260 15.68 4.18 2.53
N GLY A 261 15.63 3.39 3.60
CA GLY A 261 16.79 3.15 4.45
C GLY A 261 17.92 2.45 3.70
N THR A 262 17.60 1.44 2.89
CA THR A 262 18.57 0.76 2.02
C THR A 262 19.14 1.68 0.94
N LEU A 263 18.34 2.63 0.45
CA LEU A 263 18.79 3.64 -0.50
C LEU A 263 19.79 4.63 0.12
N GLY A 264 19.79 4.79 1.45
CA GLY A 264 20.75 5.60 2.20
C GLY A 264 20.13 6.75 2.98
N ALA A 265 18.82 6.91 2.92
CA ALA A 265 18.11 7.94 3.68
C ALA A 265 18.00 7.56 5.16
N LYS A 266 17.99 8.57 6.04
CA LYS A 266 17.54 8.41 7.42
C LYS A 266 16.01 8.38 7.43
N VAL A 267 15.41 7.28 7.87
CA VAL A 267 13.97 7.08 7.76
C VAL A 267 13.32 7.10 9.13
N TYR A 268 12.20 7.81 9.24
CA TYR A 268 11.31 7.78 10.38
C TYR A 268 10.02 7.08 9.99
N LEU A 269 9.81 5.86 10.46
CA LEU A 269 8.58 5.11 10.26
C LEU A 269 7.62 5.43 11.41
N VAL A 270 6.57 6.19 11.10
CA VAL A 270 5.57 6.65 12.06
C VAL A 270 4.35 5.75 11.98
N THR A 271 3.97 5.12 13.09
CA THR A 271 2.85 4.17 13.12
C THR A 271 2.17 4.10 14.49
N THR A 272 0.88 3.79 14.51
CA THR A 272 0.14 3.42 15.74
C THR A 272 0.36 1.96 16.14
N ARG A 273 1.01 1.15 15.28
CA ARG A 273 1.16 -0.29 15.49
C ARG A 273 2.47 -0.67 16.15
N GLY A 274 2.36 -1.39 17.26
CA GLY A 274 3.49 -2.05 17.91
C GLY A 274 3.97 -3.30 17.15
N GLY A 275 5.22 -3.70 17.43
CA GLY A 275 5.79 -4.97 16.98
C GLY A 275 6.37 -4.97 15.56
N ILE A 276 6.39 -3.83 14.87
CA ILE A 276 7.11 -3.68 13.61
C ILE A 276 8.61 -3.74 13.88
N ARG A 277 9.33 -4.48 13.04
CA ARG A 277 10.79 -4.61 13.10
C ARG A 277 11.35 -4.24 11.74
N PRO A 278 11.82 -2.99 11.56
CA PRO A 278 12.49 -2.60 10.33
C PRO A 278 13.70 -3.50 10.06
N LYS A 279 13.97 -3.77 8.78
CA LYS A 279 15.14 -4.54 8.35
C LYS A 279 16.37 -3.66 8.26
N SER A 280 16.19 -2.40 7.86
CA SER A 280 17.28 -1.44 7.77
C SER A 280 17.55 -0.78 9.13
N ASN A 281 18.83 -0.63 9.47
CA ASN A 281 19.27 0.11 10.65
C ASN A 281 19.11 1.63 10.52
N GLN A 282 18.79 2.12 9.33
CA GLN A 282 18.51 3.54 9.06
C GLN A 282 17.06 3.93 9.37
N VAL A 283 16.21 2.96 9.74
CA VAL A 283 14.79 3.17 10.02
C VAL A 283 14.57 3.27 11.53
N GLU A 284 14.15 4.44 11.98
CA GLU A 284 13.73 4.74 13.33
C GLU A 284 12.20 4.60 13.43
N LEU A 285 11.71 3.79 14.37
CA LEU A 285 10.28 3.57 14.59
C LEU A 285 9.78 4.56 15.66
N MET A 286 8.66 5.24 15.38
CA MET A 286 8.03 6.16 16.34
C MET A 286 6.50 6.12 16.27
N GLY A 287 5.86 6.57 17.35
CA GLY A 287 4.42 6.79 17.41
C GLY A 287 4.02 8.16 16.84
N PRO A 288 2.71 8.41 16.66
CA PRO A 288 2.22 9.74 16.26
C PRO A 288 2.52 10.84 17.28
N SER A 289 2.53 10.50 18.57
CA SER A 289 3.04 11.33 19.68
C SER A 289 4.34 10.75 20.22
N VAL A 290 5.24 11.63 20.65
CA VAL A 290 6.57 11.26 21.16
C VAL A 290 6.89 12.03 22.44
N GLY A 291 7.31 11.29 23.47
CA GLY A 291 7.67 11.84 24.78
C GLY A 291 6.48 11.98 25.74
N ASP A 292 6.77 12.41 26.96
CA ASP A 292 5.76 12.56 28.03
C ASP A 292 4.81 13.74 27.78
N ASP A 293 5.25 14.70 26.96
CA ASP A 293 4.47 15.88 26.55
C ASP A 293 3.61 15.61 25.30
N ASP A 294 3.54 14.35 24.85
CA ASP A 294 2.78 13.90 23.68
C ASP A 294 3.08 14.65 22.37
N ILE A 295 4.27 15.25 22.21
CA ILE A 295 4.62 16.10 21.07
C ILE A 295 4.44 15.33 19.74
N GLY A 296 3.72 15.96 18.81
CA GLY A 296 3.51 15.42 17.46
C GLY A 296 4.82 15.09 16.73
N PHE A 297 4.84 13.94 16.04
CA PHE A 297 6.06 13.40 15.44
C PHE A 297 6.79 14.39 14.51
N ALA A 298 6.06 15.19 13.70
CA ALA A 298 6.69 16.08 12.74
C ALA A 298 7.53 17.16 13.45
N SER A 299 7.03 17.69 14.57
CA SER A 299 7.74 18.64 15.42
C SER A 299 9.00 18.03 16.04
N VAL A 300 8.96 16.75 16.44
CA VAL A 300 10.11 16.05 17.01
C VAL A 300 11.19 15.75 15.96
N ILE A 301 10.78 15.36 14.75
CA ILE A 301 11.73 15.11 13.65
C ILE A 301 12.39 16.41 13.18
N GLY A 302 11.64 17.51 13.21
CA GLY A 302 12.05 18.81 12.71
C GLY A 302 12.01 18.84 11.18
N GLU A 303 13.11 19.23 10.53
CA GLU A 303 13.19 19.29 9.07
C GLU A 303 13.38 17.90 8.44
N PHE A 304 12.68 17.63 7.34
CA PHE A 304 12.81 16.43 6.52
C PHE A 304 12.48 16.71 5.04
N ASP A 305 13.13 15.97 4.15
CA ASP A 305 13.11 16.25 2.70
C ASP A 305 11.90 15.64 2.00
N SER A 306 11.40 14.51 2.50
CA SER A 306 10.34 13.76 1.86
C SER A 306 9.39 13.08 2.85
N PHE A 307 8.13 13.00 2.46
CA PHE A 307 7.04 12.46 3.26
C PHE A 307 6.22 11.47 2.43
N ILE A 308 6.22 10.20 2.82
CA ILE A 308 5.43 9.13 2.20
C ILE A 308 4.25 8.81 3.11
N ASP A 309 3.05 9.01 2.60
CA ASP A 309 1.81 8.76 3.31
C ASP A 309 1.11 7.54 2.73
N THR A 310 1.09 6.43 3.46
CA THR A 310 0.48 5.19 2.94
C THR A 310 -0.96 4.98 3.36
N ILE A 311 -1.50 5.84 4.21
CA ILE A 311 -2.80 5.63 4.88
C ILE A 311 -3.78 6.80 4.70
N GLY A 312 -3.37 7.88 4.06
CA GLY A 312 -4.19 9.07 3.78
C GLY A 312 -3.76 9.78 2.48
N ASP A 313 -4.50 10.82 2.11
CA ASP A 313 -4.21 11.71 0.98
C ASP A 313 -4.48 13.16 1.38
N GLU A 314 -3.47 13.79 1.95
CA GLU A 314 -3.49 15.18 2.43
C GLU A 314 -3.29 16.19 1.28
N ALA A 315 -3.00 15.70 0.06
CA ALA A 315 -2.86 16.55 -1.12
C ALA A 315 -4.21 17.09 -1.61
N ARG A 316 -5.29 16.42 -1.22
CA ARG A 316 -6.65 16.79 -1.59
C ARG A 316 -7.30 17.47 -0.40
N GLY A 317 -6.96 18.74 -0.21
CA GLY A 317 -7.64 19.60 0.75
C GLY A 317 -9.17 19.45 0.66
N THR A 318 -9.81 19.37 1.80
CA THR A 318 -11.27 19.33 1.94
C THR A 318 -11.87 20.69 1.58
N SER A 319 -11.95 21.07 0.31
CA SER A 319 -12.92 22.09 -0.10
C SER A 319 -13.32 21.95 -1.57
N SER A 320 -14.61 21.64 -1.73
CA SER A 320 -15.30 21.62 -3.00
C SER A 320 -15.84 23.01 -3.40
N SER A 321 -15.59 24.04 -2.58
CA SER A 321 -15.98 25.44 -2.77
C SER A 321 -14.94 26.18 -3.60
N SER A 322 -15.36 26.74 -4.74
CA SER A 322 -14.57 27.54 -5.67
C SER A 322 -14.09 28.90 -5.12
N MET A 323 -14.12 29.11 -3.80
CA MET A 323 -13.65 30.34 -3.15
C MET A 323 -12.41 30.18 -2.26
N ASP A 324 -11.94 28.95 -1.97
CA ASP A 324 -10.80 28.73 -1.07
C ASP A 324 -9.46 28.68 -1.82
N LEU A 325 -9.10 29.77 -2.48
CA LEU A 325 -7.79 29.92 -3.14
C LEU A 325 -6.62 30.08 -2.15
N ILE A 326 -6.86 30.07 -0.84
CA ILE A 326 -5.86 30.37 0.20
C ILE A 326 -5.92 29.40 1.40
N SER A 327 -6.69 28.30 1.36
CA SER A 327 -6.53 27.30 2.44
C SER A 327 -5.17 26.64 2.28
N SER A 328 -4.24 26.93 3.21
CA SER A 328 -2.97 26.22 3.24
C SER A 328 -3.30 24.74 3.40
N SER A 329 -2.88 23.91 2.46
CA SER A 329 -2.97 22.46 2.61
C SER A 329 -1.93 22.00 3.63
N VAL A 330 -2.15 20.84 4.26
CA VAL A 330 -1.13 20.18 5.11
C VAL A 330 0.22 20.10 4.37
N ILE A 331 0.21 19.92 3.04
CA ILE A 331 1.42 19.91 2.22
C ILE A 331 2.15 21.26 2.24
N SER A 332 1.44 22.39 2.12
CA SER A 332 2.07 23.70 2.19
C SER A 332 2.65 23.98 3.56
N GLU A 333 2.00 23.54 4.63
CA GLU A 333 2.54 23.68 5.99
C GLU A 333 3.74 22.74 6.22
N LEU A 334 3.69 21.50 5.72
CA LEU A 334 4.83 20.58 5.73
C LEU A 334 6.04 21.20 5.01
N LYS A 335 5.82 21.86 3.87
CA LYS A 335 6.88 22.56 3.15
C LYS A 335 7.41 23.78 3.91
N LYS A 336 6.52 24.57 4.52
CA LYS A 336 6.86 25.80 5.25
C LYS A 336 7.60 25.52 6.56
N LEU A 337 7.08 24.60 7.37
CA LEU A 337 7.56 24.32 8.72
C LEU A 337 8.68 23.27 8.74
N HIS A 338 8.61 22.27 7.88
CA HIS A 338 9.52 21.12 7.91
C HIS A 338 10.44 21.01 6.68
N LYS A 339 10.38 21.98 5.76
CA LYS A 339 11.10 21.95 4.47
C LYS A 339 10.85 20.68 3.65
N CYS A 340 9.67 20.08 3.81
CA CYS A 340 9.28 18.90 3.06
C CYS A 340 9.02 19.27 1.59
N GLU A 341 9.99 19.01 0.72
CA GLU A 341 9.88 19.31 -0.71
C GLU A 341 9.01 18.30 -1.44
N ARG A 342 8.98 17.05 -0.96
CA ARG A 342 8.28 15.95 -1.64
C ARG A 342 7.26 15.31 -0.71
N TYR A 343 5.98 15.56 -0.98
CA TYR A 343 4.88 14.79 -0.43
C TYR A 343 4.41 13.76 -1.45
N LEU A 344 4.28 12.52 -1.02
CA LEU A 344 3.79 11.43 -1.83
C LEU A 344 2.73 10.65 -1.05
N SER A 345 1.53 10.55 -1.59
CA SER A 345 0.50 9.68 -1.06
C SER A 345 0.42 8.40 -1.88
N THR A 346 0.37 7.26 -1.19
CA THR A 346 0.11 5.95 -1.79
C THR A 346 -1.22 5.40 -1.31
N MET A 347 -2.27 6.21 -1.21
CA MET A 347 -3.61 5.70 -0.95
C MET A 347 -4.25 5.23 -2.27
N THR A 348 -4.50 3.92 -2.39
CA THR A 348 -5.19 3.34 -3.55
C THR A 348 -6.67 3.67 -3.55
N LYS A 349 -7.31 3.55 -4.71
CA LYS A 349 -8.77 3.68 -4.79
C LYS A 349 -9.49 2.57 -4.02
N SER A 350 -8.95 1.35 -4.01
CA SER A 350 -9.45 0.27 -3.15
C SER A 350 -9.42 0.66 -1.68
N GLN A 351 -8.30 1.19 -1.16
CA GLN A 351 -8.20 1.65 0.23
C GLN A 351 -9.23 2.75 0.52
N LYS A 352 -9.35 3.74 -0.37
CA LYS A 352 -10.35 4.81 -0.24
C LYS A 352 -11.78 4.27 -0.16
N LEU A 353 -12.15 3.33 -1.02
CA LEU A 353 -13.47 2.69 -0.99
C LEU A 353 -13.76 2.00 0.35
N ILE A 354 -12.76 1.39 1.00
CA ILE A 354 -12.94 0.80 2.33
C ILE A 354 -13.11 1.87 3.40
N LEU A 355 -12.37 2.98 3.32
CA LEU A 355 -12.50 4.09 4.26
C LEU A 355 -13.90 4.73 4.15
N ASP A 356 -14.38 4.91 2.92
CA ASP A 356 -15.68 5.53 2.63
C ASP A 356 -16.86 4.60 3.01
N GLU A 357 -16.73 3.29 2.84
CA GLU A 357 -17.86 2.34 2.99
C GLU A 357 -17.78 1.46 4.25
N GLY A 358 -16.64 1.46 4.92
CA GLY A 358 -16.33 0.59 6.04
C GLY A 358 -15.92 -0.84 5.64
N VAL A 359 -15.40 -1.58 6.63
CA VAL A 359 -14.84 -2.95 6.44
C VAL A 359 -15.89 -3.99 6.04
N PHE A 360 -17.18 -3.76 6.33
CA PHE A 360 -18.24 -4.72 6.01
C PHE A 360 -18.78 -4.58 4.59
N PHE A 361 -18.90 -3.35 4.08
CA PHE A 361 -19.53 -3.08 2.78
C PHE A 361 -18.53 -2.66 1.70
N GLY A 362 -17.39 -2.08 2.09
CA GLY A 362 -16.32 -1.69 1.19
C GLY A 362 -15.67 -2.83 0.41
N PRO A 363 -15.39 -4.03 0.99
CA PRO A 363 -14.60 -5.06 0.29
C PRO A 363 -15.22 -5.53 -1.03
N GLY A 364 -16.55 -5.56 -1.12
CA GLY A 364 -17.24 -5.89 -2.37
C GLY A 364 -17.01 -4.83 -3.46
N LYS A 365 -17.08 -3.55 -3.09
CA LYS A 365 -16.82 -2.41 -3.99
C LYS A 365 -15.35 -2.34 -4.40
N ALA A 366 -14.42 -2.50 -3.47
CA ALA A 366 -12.98 -2.55 -3.75
C ALA A 366 -12.63 -3.70 -4.71
N LYS A 367 -13.17 -4.90 -4.47
CA LYS A 367 -12.96 -6.04 -5.38
C LYS A 367 -13.60 -5.83 -6.75
N SER A 368 -14.77 -5.19 -6.80
CA SER A 368 -15.41 -4.82 -8.07
C SER A 368 -14.55 -3.83 -8.86
N HIS A 369 -13.98 -2.83 -8.18
CA HIS A 369 -13.05 -1.88 -8.78
C HIS A 369 -11.79 -2.56 -9.31
N GLU A 370 -11.14 -3.41 -8.53
CA GLU A 370 -9.99 -4.21 -8.95
C GLU A 370 -10.31 -5.07 -10.18
N ALA A 371 -11.47 -5.73 -10.19
CA ALA A 371 -11.92 -6.53 -11.32
C ALA A 371 -12.19 -5.67 -12.57
N ASP A 372 -12.72 -4.46 -12.38
CA ASP A 372 -12.96 -3.52 -13.48
C ASP A 372 -11.62 -3.08 -14.07
N VAL A 373 -10.69 -2.51 -13.28
CA VAL A 373 -9.41 -2.03 -13.81
C VAL A 373 -8.52 -3.12 -14.40
N THR A 374 -8.62 -4.37 -13.92
CA THR A 374 -7.87 -5.51 -14.51
C THR A 374 -8.54 -6.13 -15.75
N SER A 375 -9.75 -5.69 -16.11
CA SER A 375 -10.48 -6.31 -17.23
C SER A 375 -9.78 -6.02 -18.57
N PRO A 376 -9.58 -7.03 -19.44
CA PRO A 376 -8.87 -6.88 -20.72
C PRO A 376 -9.44 -5.81 -21.68
N GLY A 377 -10.72 -5.47 -21.52
CA GLY A 377 -11.38 -4.42 -22.30
C GLY A 377 -10.99 -2.99 -21.90
N ASN A 378 -10.41 -2.81 -20.70
CA ASN A 378 -10.18 -1.47 -20.16
C ASN A 378 -8.90 -0.78 -20.65
N THR A 379 -7.91 -1.55 -21.12
CA THR A 379 -6.79 -1.00 -21.89
C THR A 379 -7.23 -0.38 -23.22
N LYS A 380 -8.42 -0.75 -23.73
CA LYS A 380 -8.99 -0.21 -24.98
C LYS A 380 -10.05 0.87 -24.74
N SER A 381 -10.55 1.04 -23.51
CA SER A 381 -11.72 1.88 -23.22
C SER A 381 -11.38 3.30 -22.72
N ASN A 382 -10.15 3.78 -22.89
CA ASN A 382 -9.62 5.05 -22.35
C ASN A 382 -9.68 5.17 -20.81
N LYS A 383 -10.08 4.11 -20.07
CA LYS A 383 -10.07 4.08 -18.60
C LYS A 383 -8.66 3.87 -18.03
N LEU A 384 -7.83 3.14 -18.77
CA LEU A 384 -6.42 2.94 -18.49
C LEU A 384 -5.58 3.69 -19.50
N TYR A 385 -4.62 4.47 -19.02
CA TYR A 385 -3.60 5.11 -19.87
C TYR A 385 -2.21 4.68 -19.41
N ARG A 386 -1.28 4.66 -20.35
CA ARG A 386 0.09 4.29 -20.04
C ARG A 386 0.82 5.43 -19.36
N ILE A 387 1.73 5.10 -18.44
CA ILE A 387 2.59 6.05 -17.77
C ILE A 387 4.07 5.79 -18.15
N SER A 388 4.79 6.89 -18.38
CA SER A 388 6.25 7.01 -18.39
C SER A 388 6.93 6.35 -17.17
N PRO A 389 7.89 5.38 -17.22
CA PRO A 389 8.63 5.09 -16.00
C PRO A 389 9.52 6.28 -15.60
N PRO A 390 9.69 6.57 -14.30
CA PRO A 390 10.64 7.59 -13.85
C PRO A 390 12.08 7.29 -14.28
N LEU A 391 12.82 8.32 -14.68
CA LEU A 391 14.21 8.20 -15.08
C LEU A 391 15.09 7.69 -13.93
N GLY A 392 15.84 6.62 -14.20
CA GLY A 392 16.77 6.00 -13.25
C GLY A 392 16.10 5.08 -12.22
N VAL A 393 14.78 4.82 -12.30
CA VAL A 393 14.10 3.93 -11.34
C VAL A 393 14.71 2.52 -11.31
N GLY A 394 15.16 2.01 -12.45
CA GLY A 394 15.79 0.71 -12.58
C GLY A 394 17.17 0.68 -11.94
N THR A 395 18.04 1.59 -12.38
CA THR A 395 19.47 1.61 -12.05
C THR A 395 19.75 2.15 -10.65
N LEU A 396 19.03 3.18 -10.19
CA LEU A 396 19.29 3.84 -8.91
C LEU A 396 18.52 3.22 -7.75
N THR A 397 17.32 2.69 -8.02
CA THR A 397 16.43 2.19 -6.98
C THR A 397 16.24 0.69 -7.04
N LEU A 398 15.61 0.18 -8.10
CA LEU A 398 15.19 -1.21 -8.16
C LEU A 398 16.36 -2.20 -8.07
N ASP A 399 17.46 -1.94 -8.79
CA ASP A 399 18.65 -2.79 -8.76
C ASP A 399 19.26 -2.91 -7.36
N LYS A 400 19.33 -1.79 -6.63
CA LYS A 400 19.80 -1.78 -5.24
C LYS A 400 18.88 -2.57 -4.31
N LEU A 401 17.56 -2.37 -4.42
CA LEU A 401 16.58 -3.09 -3.61
C LEU A 401 16.63 -4.61 -3.85
N LEU A 402 16.73 -5.04 -5.11
CA LEU A 402 16.83 -6.46 -5.45
C LEU A 402 18.13 -7.08 -4.94
N LYS A 403 19.28 -6.39 -5.08
CA LYS A 403 20.59 -6.85 -4.57
C LYS A 403 20.59 -7.02 -3.05
N GLU A 404 20.01 -6.08 -2.32
CA GLU A 404 19.91 -6.11 -0.85
C GLU A 404 18.71 -6.93 -0.35
N ASN A 405 18.00 -7.62 -1.25
CA ASN A 405 16.87 -8.49 -0.93
C ASN A 405 15.73 -7.76 -0.17
N ILE A 406 15.54 -6.48 -0.48
CA ILE A 406 14.39 -5.68 -0.05
C ILE A 406 13.28 -5.86 -1.09
N LEU A 407 12.44 -6.86 -0.84
CA LEU A 407 11.39 -7.27 -1.77
C LEU A 407 10.01 -6.84 -1.26
N PHE A 408 9.16 -6.39 -2.17
CA PHE A 408 7.74 -6.31 -1.93
C PHE A 408 7.07 -7.61 -2.41
N PRO A 409 6.44 -8.38 -1.51
CA PRO A 409 5.97 -9.71 -1.84
C PRO A 409 4.82 -9.64 -2.85
N SER A 410 4.79 -10.62 -3.75
CA SER A 410 3.71 -10.78 -4.72
C SER A 410 2.30 -10.88 -4.14
N SER A 411 2.18 -11.31 -2.88
CA SER A 411 0.90 -11.35 -2.14
C SER A 411 0.34 -9.97 -1.78
N GLY A 412 1.15 -8.90 -1.88
CA GLY A 412 0.70 -7.52 -1.67
C GLY A 412 -0.12 -6.96 -2.84
N TYR A 413 -0.22 -7.70 -3.95
CA TYR A 413 -0.99 -7.32 -5.13
C TYR A 413 -2.16 -8.27 -5.38
N SER A 414 -3.29 -7.70 -5.79
CA SER A 414 -4.38 -8.44 -6.42
C SER A 414 -3.95 -8.83 -7.83
N ARG A 415 -4.05 -10.13 -8.14
CA ARG A 415 -3.57 -10.70 -9.40
C ARG A 415 -4.71 -11.30 -10.19
N LYS A 416 -4.96 -10.74 -11.37
CA LYS A 416 -5.91 -11.26 -12.36
C LYS A 416 -5.35 -11.04 -13.76
N ASP A 417 -5.32 -12.09 -14.58
CA ASP A 417 -4.92 -12.03 -15.99
C ASP A 417 -3.55 -11.30 -16.21
N ASN A 418 -2.56 -11.64 -15.39
CA ASN A 418 -1.22 -11.01 -15.34
C ASN A 418 -1.17 -9.53 -14.94
N SER A 419 -2.27 -8.94 -14.47
CA SER A 419 -2.28 -7.59 -13.94
C SER A 419 -1.92 -7.57 -12.44
N LEU A 420 -1.21 -6.54 -12.01
CA LEU A 420 -0.85 -6.24 -10.63
C LEU A 420 -1.56 -4.93 -10.24
N VAL A 421 -2.56 -5.04 -9.37
CA VAL A 421 -3.24 -3.88 -8.76
C VAL A 421 -3.03 -3.94 -7.26
N ARG A 422 -2.56 -2.86 -6.65
CA ARG A 422 -2.43 -2.81 -5.20
C ARG A 422 -3.83 -2.69 -4.59
N GLY A 423 -4.19 -3.67 -3.76
CA GLY A 423 -5.51 -3.72 -3.14
C GLY A 423 -5.59 -2.83 -1.90
N TRP A 424 -6.43 -3.27 -0.96
CA TRP A 424 -6.48 -2.73 0.40
C TRP A 424 -6.01 -3.80 1.39
N SER A 425 -5.63 -3.37 2.60
CA SER A 425 -5.35 -4.30 3.69
C SER A 425 -6.06 -3.87 4.96
N LEU A 426 -6.44 -4.86 5.78
CA LEU A 426 -7.02 -4.59 7.09
C LEU A 426 -6.04 -3.85 8.02
N LYS A 427 -4.73 -4.08 7.82
CA LYS A 427 -3.66 -3.39 8.53
C LYS A 427 -3.70 -1.89 8.25
N ASP A 428 -3.77 -1.49 6.98
CA ASP A 428 -3.83 -0.08 6.59
C ASP A 428 -5.13 0.57 7.08
N PHE A 429 -6.26 -0.14 6.97
CA PHE A 429 -7.54 0.36 7.45
C PHE A 429 -7.52 0.67 8.95
N TRP A 430 -7.01 -0.27 9.77
CA TRP A 430 -6.89 -0.04 11.21
C TRP A 430 -5.89 1.05 11.53
N GLU A 431 -4.80 1.16 10.78
CA GLU A 431 -3.84 2.25 10.92
C GLU A 431 -4.52 3.62 10.70
N THR A 432 -5.25 3.78 9.59
CA THR A 432 -5.97 5.03 9.30
C THR A 432 -7.01 5.38 10.36
N THR A 433 -7.79 4.39 10.80
CA THR A 433 -8.91 4.62 11.74
C THR A 433 -8.46 4.79 13.18
N SER A 434 -7.36 4.15 13.59
CA SER A 434 -6.78 4.31 14.93
C SER A 434 -5.85 5.51 15.05
N TRP A 435 -5.53 6.20 13.94
CA TRP A 435 -4.67 7.37 13.99
C TRP A 435 -5.34 8.50 14.81
N PRO A 436 -4.69 9.00 15.88
CA PRO A 436 -5.25 10.08 16.69
C PRO A 436 -5.52 11.32 15.83
N ARG A 437 -6.60 12.04 16.08
CA ARG A 437 -6.92 13.26 15.35
C ARG A 437 -6.51 14.49 16.13
N ASP A 438 -6.11 15.53 15.40
CA ASP A 438 -5.80 16.82 15.99
C ASP A 438 -7.11 17.58 16.22
N ALA A 439 -7.33 18.07 17.44
CA ALA A 439 -8.53 18.85 17.75
C ALA A 439 -8.52 20.20 17.02
N ASP A 440 -7.34 20.80 16.83
CA ASP A 440 -7.19 22.14 16.29
C ASP A 440 -7.36 22.15 14.77
N GLY A 441 -7.02 21.04 14.09
CA GLY A 441 -7.24 20.86 12.65
C GLY A 441 -8.62 20.32 12.28
N GLY A 442 -9.50 20.11 13.28
CA GLY A 442 -10.78 19.46 13.11
C GLY A 442 -10.66 17.94 12.88
N ALA A 443 -11.81 17.25 12.88
CA ALA A 443 -11.92 15.78 12.90
C ALA A 443 -11.21 15.03 11.75
N ASN A 444 -10.72 15.74 10.73
CA ASN A 444 -10.08 15.14 9.56
C ASN A 444 -8.54 15.19 9.63
N VAL A 445 -7.93 16.09 10.40
CA VAL A 445 -6.46 16.21 10.45
C VAL A 445 -5.87 15.19 11.41
N ARG A 446 -4.86 14.46 10.95
CA ARG A 446 -4.16 13.46 11.75
C ARG A 446 -3.18 14.14 12.70
N TYR A 447 -3.21 13.72 13.96
CA TYR A 447 -2.29 14.19 14.99
C TYR A 447 -0.83 14.00 14.55
N GLY A 448 -0.02 15.01 14.82
CA GLY A 448 1.39 15.08 14.45
C GLY A 448 1.65 15.61 13.05
N LEU A 449 0.62 15.85 12.23
CA LEU A 449 0.74 16.66 11.02
C LEU A 449 0.52 18.13 11.35
N PRO A 450 1.15 19.06 10.62
CA PRO A 450 0.91 20.46 10.85
C PRO A 450 -0.54 20.81 10.51
N VAL A 451 -1.21 21.44 11.46
CA VAL A 451 -2.51 22.03 11.26
C VAL A 451 -2.31 23.33 10.50
N SER A 452 -3.04 23.48 9.40
CA SER A 452 -3.23 24.77 8.75
C SER A 452 -3.96 25.68 9.72
N GLY A 453 -3.20 26.38 10.56
CA GLY A 453 -3.77 27.48 11.34
C GLY A 453 -4.44 28.39 10.33
N GLY A 454 -5.77 28.49 10.37
CA GLY A 454 -6.40 29.73 9.94
C GLY A 454 -5.67 30.77 10.74
N ASP A 455 -4.94 31.64 10.04
CA ASP A 455 -3.95 32.55 10.61
C ASP A 455 -4.38 32.91 12.01
N ASP A 456 -3.46 32.78 12.97
CA ASP A 456 -3.54 33.52 14.22
C ASP A 456 -3.65 34.99 13.81
N PHE A 457 -4.87 35.39 13.48
CA PHE A 457 -5.38 36.72 13.42
C PHE A 457 -5.36 37.06 14.90
N PHE A 458 -4.16 37.40 15.39
CA PHE A 458 -3.98 38.45 16.34
C PHE A 458 -4.80 39.63 15.78
N MET A 459 -6.11 39.61 16.07
CA MET A 459 -6.90 40.79 16.29
C MET A 459 -6.08 41.51 17.35
N LEU A 460 -5.14 42.33 16.89
CA LEU A 460 -4.84 43.55 17.58
C LEU A 460 -6.21 44.15 17.85
N ASP A 461 -6.57 44.20 19.13
CA ASP A 461 -7.70 44.95 19.66
C ASP A 461 -7.53 46.41 19.19
N ASP A 462 -7.91 46.69 17.95
CA ASP A 462 -8.22 48.03 17.49
C ASP A 462 -9.72 48.17 17.74
N ASP A 463 -10.01 48.63 18.95
CA ASP A 463 -11.20 49.39 19.29
C ASP A 463 -11.59 50.27 18.10
N ASP A 464 -12.72 49.98 17.45
CA ASP A 464 -13.51 51.03 16.82
C ASP A 464 -14.96 50.55 16.55
N ASP A 465 -15.85 51.45 16.95
CA ASP A 465 -17.26 51.30 17.18
C ASP A 465 -18.13 51.21 15.90
N GLU A 466 -19.36 50.73 16.11
CA GLU A 466 -20.59 51.19 15.46
C GLU A 466 -20.76 51.03 13.93
N ILE A 467 -21.68 50.13 13.52
CA ILE A 467 -22.89 50.38 12.70
C ILE A 467 -23.34 49.08 12.01
N MET A 468 -24.49 48.54 12.42
CA MET A 468 -25.26 47.58 11.64
C MET A 468 -26.26 48.32 10.74
N PRO A 469 -26.46 47.87 9.49
CA PRO A 469 -27.77 47.96 8.87
C PRO A 469 -28.34 46.57 8.57
N ALA A 470 -29.56 46.37 9.08
CA ALA A 470 -30.40 45.21 8.84
C ALA A 470 -30.66 45.00 7.34
N MET A 471 -30.26 43.84 6.80
CA MET A 471 -30.68 43.41 5.47
C MET A 471 -31.82 42.37 5.53
N SER A 472 -32.88 42.80 4.87
CA SER A 472 -34.16 42.15 4.58
C SER A 472 -34.09 40.67 4.20
N LYS A 473 -34.80 39.83 4.98
CA LYS A 473 -35.20 38.46 4.60
C LYS A 473 -36.00 38.48 3.30
N LYS A 474 -35.47 37.86 2.23
CA LYS A 474 -36.25 37.44 1.06
C LYS A 474 -36.60 35.96 1.22
N LYS A 475 -37.90 35.69 1.09
CA LYS A 475 -38.57 34.40 1.24
C LYS A 475 -38.61 33.71 -0.13
N TYR A 476 -37.96 32.56 -0.26
CA TYR A 476 -38.12 31.56 -1.33
C TYR A 476 -38.25 30.21 -0.59
N LEU A 477 -39.46 29.67 -0.38
CA LEU A 477 -40.10 28.59 -1.16
C LEU A 477 -39.14 27.40 -1.34
N GLU A 478 -39.01 26.51 -0.36
CA GLU A 478 -39.86 25.30 -0.09
C GLU A 478 -39.80 24.29 -1.26
N ASP A 479 -38.82 23.36 -1.21
CA ASP A 479 -38.85 21.97 -1.74
C ASP A 479 -37.47 21.22 -1.60
N GLU A 480 -36.67 21.44 -0.54
CA GLU A 480 -35.35 20.75 -0.33
C GLU A 480 -35.17 20.16 1.10
N ASP A 481 -36.26 19.86 1.82
CA ASP A 481 -36.17 19.55 3.26
C ASP A 481 -35.59 18.16 3.61
N GLU A 482 -35.55 17.19 2.68
CA GLU A 482 -35.01 15.86 2.98
C GLU A 482 -33.47 15.82 3.03
N ASP A 483 -32.80 16.64 2.20
CA ASP A 483 -31.33 16.68 2.14
C ASP A 483 -30.73 17.50 3.29
N GLU A 484 -31.43 18.55 3.75
CA GLU A 484 -31.00 19.34 4.91
C GLU A 484 -31.17 18.59 6.24
N GLU A 485 -32.22 17.78 6.39
CA GLU A 485 -32.41 17.00 7.63
C GLU A 485 -31.38 15.87 7.75
N GLU A 486 -30.99 15.23 6.64
CA GLU A 486 -29.90 14.24 6.63
C GLU A 486 -28.54 14.90 6.88
N ALA A 487 -28.27 16.07 6.28
CA ALA A 487 -27.07 16.85 6.57
C ALA A 487 -27.00 17.30 8.04
N GLN A 488 -28.11 17.76 8.62
CA GLN A 488 -28.18 18.15 10.03
C GLN A 488 -28.02 16.96 10.99
N ARG A 489 -28.54 15.77 10.64
CA ARG A 489 -28.31 14.53 11.40
C ARG A 489 -26.86 14.08 11.34
N GLN A 490 -26.19 14.21 10.20
CA GLN A 490 -24.75 13.93 10.08
C GLN A 490 -23.91 14.91 10.90
N ILE A 491 -24.27 16.21 10.90
CA ILE A 491 -23.62 17.24 11.72
C ILE A 491 -23.84 17.00 13.22
N GLN A 492 -25.06 16.59 13.64
CA GLN A 492 -25.33 16.25 15.05
C GLN A 492 -24.63 14.96 15.50
N GLN A 493 -24.52 13.94 14.64
CA GLN A 493 -23.74 12.74 14.94
C GLN A 493 -22.25 13.05 15.05
N GLN A 494 -21.71 13.97 14.23
CA GLN A 494 -20.34 14.46 14.36
C GLN A 494 -20.12 15.25 15.66
N LYS A 495 -21.12 15.99 16.15
CA LYS A 495 -21.05 16.71 17.43
C LYS A 495 -21.09 15.79 18.66
N GLN A 496 -21.62 14.57 18.54
CA GLN A 496 -21.66 13.58 19.62
C GLN A 496 -20.53 12.55 19.57
N SER A 497 -19.81 12.44 18.45
CA SER A 497 -18.66 11.54 18.31
C SER A 497 -17.39 12.16 18.89
N ASN A 498 -16.59 11.33 19.56
CA ASN A 498 -15.25 11.70 20.03
C ASN A 498 -14.42 12.29 18.86
N PRO A 499 -13.97 13.56 18.93
CA PRO A 499 -13.26 14.23 17.83
C PRO A 499 -11.89 13.60 17.54
N TYR A 500 -11.35 12.81 18.46
CA TYR A 500 -10.02 12.21 18.37
C TYR A 500 -9.98 10.89 17.57
N ILE A 501 -11.14 10.30 17.24
CA ILE A 501 -11.24 8.99 16.59
C ILE A 501 -12.17 9.08 15.37
N LEU A 502 -11.74 8.54 14.23
CA LEU A 502 -12.63 8.43 13.07
C LEU A 502 -13.74 7.40 13.34
N PRO A 503 -15.01 7.74 13.09
CA PRO A 503 -16.08 6.78 13.23
C PRO A 503 -15.90 5.63 12.24
N ILE A 504 -15.87 4.40 12.75
CA ILE A 504 -15.81 3.20 11.92
C ILE A 504 -17.18 3.01 11.26
N ARG A 505 -17.27 3.35 9.98
CA ARG A 505 -18.50 3.20 9.19
C ARG A 505 -18.93 1.72 9.17
N GLY A 506 -20.23 1.51 9.39
CA GLY A 506 -20.85 0.17 9.39
C GLY A 506 -20.89 -0.55 10.74
N ILE A 507 -20.37 0.04 11.82
CA ILE A 507 -20.50 -0.49 13.19
C ILE A 507 -21.19 0.56 14.07
N LYS A 508 -22.42 0.30 14.52
CA LYS A 508 -23.14 1.16 15.48
C LYS A 508 -22.75 0.78 16.91
N GLY A 509 -22.62 1.77 17.79
CA GLY A 509 -22.37 1.59 19.22
C GLY A 509 -20.91 1.43 19.65
N LEU A 510 -19.94 1.45 18.73
CA LEU A 510 -18.51 1.33 19.10
C LEU A 510 -17.90 2.65 19.62
N ASN A 511 -18.52 3.80 19.29
CA ASN A 511 -18.06 5.13 19.71
C ASN A 511 -18.82 5.67 20.93
N GLU A 512 -19.75 4.87 21.48
CA GLU A 512 -20.62 5.26 22.61
C GLU A 512 -20.03 4.85 23.97
N GLU A 513 -18.90 4.15 23.97
CA GLU A 513 -18.04 3.85 25.14
C GLU A 513 -16.70 4.57 25.00
#